data_AF-A0A239JN21-F1
#
_entry.id   AF-A0A239JN21-F1
#
_cell.length_a   1.000
_cell.length_b   1.000
_cell.length_c   1.000
_cell.angle_alpha   90.00
_cell.angle_beta   90.00
_cell.angle_gamma   90.00
#
_symmetry.space_group_name_H-M   'P 1'
#
loop_
_entity.id
_entity.type
_entity.pdbx_description
1 polymer ?
#
loop_
_entity_poly.entity_id
_entity_poly.type
_entity_poly.pdbx_seq_one_letter_code
_entity_poly.pdbx_strand_id
1 'polypeptide(L)'
;MRSEIIDAWRVADEAMRPTPPTTIIAKLTPVLALSAGVGMSADDRGEWLAAAATALDGIPADLLAIGIEAARRTADHPSKIVPAINAAVGEFWSHRRDELRMCTRLGAFTKADTVGMGDSIGSTDGIHPSEVAETNRLMRKLGLKQRYRPDGAGYQLERGQPDPAGDAQPGDAPMPADTAVQRHEGPARNPTVNDYVALGVDRETAARFVAERTGQHGAKHDG
;
A
#
# COMPACT_ATOMS: atom_id res chain seq x y z
N MET A 1 -3.00 17.61 -8.65
CA MET A 1 -4.02 17.09 -7.72
C MET A 1 -4.93 16.02 -8.36
N ARG A 2 -5.80 16.31 -9.34
CA ARG A 2 -6.69 15.27 -9.93
C ARG A 2 -5.94 14.16 -10.68
N SER A 3 -4.88 14.50 -11.44
CA SER A 3 -4.03 13.51 -12.12
C SER A 3 -3.30 12.60 -11.12
N GLU A 4 -2.71 13.17 -10.07
CA GLU A 4 -1.93 12.44 -9.07
C GLU A 4 -2.79 11.43 -8.29
N ILE A 5 -4.06 11.77 -8.00
CA ILE A 5 -4.99 10.85 -7.33
C ILE A 5 -5.39 9.69 -8.25
N ILE A 6 -5.61 9.96 -9.55
CA ILE A 6 -5.93 8.93 -10.55
C ILE A 6 -4.74 7.99 -10.75
N ASP A 7 -3.52 8.54 -10.80
CA ASP A 7 -2.29 7.76 -10.95
C ASP A 7 -2.04 6.89 -9.71
N ALA A 8 -2.23 7.43 -8.50
CA ALA A 8 -2.12 6.68 -7.25
C ALA A 8 -3.17 5.54 -7.17
N TRP A 9 -4.41 5.81 -7.61
CA TRP A 9 -5.45 4.78 -7.66
C TRP A 9 -5.10 3.66 -8.64
N ARG A 10 -4.62 3.99 -9.85
CA ARG A 10 -4.23 2.99 -10.85
C ARG A 10 -3.08 2.11 -10.35
N VAL A 11 -2.10 2.70 -9.66
CA VAL A 11 -1.00 1.93 -9.07
C VAL A 11 -1.50 1.00 -7.97
N ALA A 12 -2.39 1.48 -7.09
CA ALA A 12 -2.98 0.67 -6.03
C ALA A 12 -3.87 -0.46 -6.57
N ASP A 13 -4.65 -0.19 -7.62
CA ASP A 13 -5.51 -1.17 -8.29
C ASP A 13 -4.67 -2.26 -8.98
N GLU A 14 -3.62 -1.88 -9.70
CA GLU A 14 -2.71 -2.85 -10.33
C GLU A 14 -1.98 -3.71 -9.28
N ALA A 15 -1.54 -3.10 -8.17
CA ALA A 15 -0.92 -3.81 -7.06
C ALA A 15 -1.87 -4.74 -6.30
N MET A 16 -3.18 -4.60 -6.51
CA MET A 16 -4.22 -5.44 -5.94
C MET A 16 -4.77 -6.48 -6.93
N ARG A 17 -4.20 -6.57 -8.13
CA ARG A 17 -4.63 -7.56 -9.12
C ARG A 17 -4.44 -8.99 -8.58
N PRO A 18 -5.50 -9.82 -8.54
CA PRO A 18 -5.39 -11.20 -8.10
C PRO A 18 -4.42 -12.04 -8.92
N THR A 19 -3.69 -12.93 -8.26
CA THR A 19 -2.86 -13.92 -8.93
C THR A 19 -3.75 -14.97 -9.60
N PRO A 20 -3.54 -15.32 -10.88
CA PRO A 20 -4.28 -16.40 -11.52
C PRO A 20 -4.07 -17.74 -10.80
N PRO A 21 -5.10 -18.59 -10.65
CA PRO A 21 -5.00 -19.87 -9.93
C PRO A 21 -3.87 -20.78 -10.43
N THR A 22 -3.61 -20.80 -11.73
CA THR A 22 -2.51 -21.57 -12.34
C THR A 22 -1.14 -21.13 -11.82
N THR A 23 -0.96 -19.83 -11.57
CA THR A 23 0.27 -19.28 -11.00
C THR A 23 0.39 -19.60 -9.52
N ILE A 24 -0.73 -19.61 -8.78
CA ILE A 24 -0.76 -20.04 -7.38
C ILE A 24 -0.33 -21.50 -7.26
N ILE A 25 -0.93 -22.39 -8.06
CA ILE A 25 -0.59 -23.82 -8.12
C ILE A 25 0.90 -24.00 -8.45
N ALA A 26 1.40 -23.34 -9.49
CA ALA A 26 2.81 -23.45 -9.89
C ALA A 26 3.78 -23.06 -8.77
N LYS A 27 3.44 -22.04 -7.97
CA LYS A 27 4.25 -21.60 -6.82
C LYS A 27 4.11 -22.50 -5.60
N LEU A 28 2.94 -23.10 -5.37
CA LEU A 28 2.70 -24.01 -4.24
C LEU A 28 3.34 -25.38 -4.45
N THR A 29 3.40 -25.90 -5.68
CA THR A 29 3.98 -27.21 -6.00
C THR A 29 5.33 -27.48 -5.33
N PRO A 30 6.35 -26.61 -5.42
CA PRO A 30 7.63 -26.85 -4.74
C PRO A 30 7.54 -26.78 -3.21
N VAL A 31 6.67 -25.95 -2.65
CA VAL A 31 6.47 -25.85 -1.18
C VAL A 31 5.81 -27.11 -0.64
N LEU A 32 4.81 -27.60 -1.37
CA LEU A 32 4.15 -28.86 -1.08
C LEU A 32 5.15 -30.02 -1.16
N ALA A 33 6.01 -30.05 -2.18
CA ALA A 33 7.01 -31.11 -2.32
C ALA A 33 8.00 -31.19 -1.14
N LEU A 34 8.28 -30.08 -0.46
CA LEU A 34 9.17 -30.04 0.71
C LEU A 34 8.50 -30.53 2.00
N SER A 35 7.17 -30.46 2.08
CA SER A 35 6.39 -30.76 3.29
C SER A 35 5.52 -32.00 3.15
N ALA A 36 5.33 -32.50 1.92
CA ALA A 36 4.59 -33.72 1.65
C ALA A 36 5.31 -34.90 2.29
N GLY A 37 4.66 -35.55 3.24
CA GLY A 37 5.12 -36.80 3.82
C GLY A 37 5.05 -37.95 2.82
N VAL A 38 5.72 -39.06 3.17
CA VAL A 38 5.59 -40.33 2.46
C VAL A 38 4.12 -40.80 2.60
N GLY A 39 3.36 -40.81 1.51
CA GLY A 39 1.98 -41.29 1.50
C GLY A 39 0.95 -40.41 0.77
N MET A 40 1.29 -39.19 0.35
CA MET A 40 0.40 -38.38 -0.47
C MET A 40 0.46 -38.83 -1.94
N SER A 41 -0.66 -39.32 -2.48
CA SER A 41 -0.71 -39.76 -3.88
C SER A 41 -0.62 -38.57 -4.86
N ALA A 42 -0.45 -38.85 -6.15
CA ALA A 42 -0.47 -37.80 -7.17
C ALA A 42 -1.83 -37.09 -7.23
N ASP A 43 -2.92 -37.84 -7.06
CA ASP A 43 -4.28 -37.32 -7.08
C ASP A 43 -4.55 -36.46 -5.84
N ASP A 44 -4.16 -36.93 -4.64
CA ASP A 44 -4.29 -36.16 -3.40
C ASP A 44 -3.52 -34.83 -3.48
N ARG A 45 -2.34 -34.82 -4.12
CA ARG A 45 -1.59 -33.59 -4.35
C ARG A 45 -2.34 -32.63 -5.27
N GLY A 46 -2.95 -33.15 -6.33
CA GLY A 46 -3.75 -32.37 -7.26
C GLY A 46 -4.96 -31.73 -6.57
N GLU A 47 -5.70 -32.52 -5.80
CA GLU A 47 -6.84 -32.04 -5.00
C GLU A 47 -6.43 -31.00 -3.98
N TRP A 48 -5.33 -31.23 -3.25
CA TRP A 48 -4.80 -30.28 -2.29
C TRP A 48 -4.39 -28.96 -2.96
N LEU A 49 -3.69 -29.01 -4.10
CA LEU A 49 -3.26 -27.81 -4.83
C LEU A 49 -4.45 -27.00 -5.35
N ALA A 50 -5.50 -27.67 -5.84
CA ALA A 50 -6.73 -27.00 -6.25
C ALA A 50 -7.42 -26.31 -5.07
N ALA A 51 -7.59 -27.02 -3.95
CA ALA A 51 -8.20 -26.46 -2.74
C ALA A 51 -7.39 -25.28 -2.17
N ALA A 52 -6.06 -25.40 -2.14
CA ALA A 52 -5.17 -24.34 -1.68
C ALA A 52 -5.22 -23.11 -2.61
N ALA A 53 -5.30 -23.31 -3.93
CA ALA A 53 -5.46 -22.22 -4.88
C ALA A 53 -6.79 -21.47 -4.68
N THR A 54 -7.89 -22.18 -4.39
CA THR A 54 -9.16 -21.55 -4.02
C THR A 54 -9.06 -20.79 -2.70
N ALA A 55 -8.37 -21.33 -1.69
CA ALA A 55 -8.21 -20.67 -0.40
C ALA A 55 -7.35 -19.39 -0.46
N LEU A 56 -6.44 -19.31 -1.42
CA LEU A 56 -5.57 -18.15 -1.67
C LEU A 56 -6.07 -17.27 -2.81
N ASP A 57 -7.31 -17.47 -3.25
CA ASP A 57 -7.90 -16.67 -4.30
C ASP A 57 -7.96 -15.18 -3.92
N GLY A 58 -7.81 -14.33 -4.92
CA GLY A 58 -7.72 -12.89 -4.74
C GLY A 58 -6.31 -12.38 -4.48
N ILE A 59 -5.35 -13.21 -4.00
CA ILE A 59 -4.05 -12.72 -3.52
C ILE A 59 -3.15 -12.14 -4.62
N PRO A 60 -2.65 -10.88 -4.56
CA PRO A 60 -1.68 -10.36 -5.51
C PRO A 60 -0.34 -11.10 -5.48
N ALA A 61 0.33 -11.09 -6.62
CA ALA A 61 1.49 -11.95 -6.87
C ALA A 61 2.67 -11.66 -5.93
N ASP A 62 2.85 -10.41 -5.52
CA ASP A 62 3.92 -9.99 -4.61
C ASP A 62 3.63 -10.42 -3.17
N LEU A 63 2.40 -10.27 -2.68
CA LEU A 63 1.98 -10.79 -1.38
C LEU A 63 2.05 -12.31 -1.34
N LEU A 64 1.60 -12.98 -2.41
CA LEU A 64 1.75 -14.42 -2.53
C LEU A 64 3.21 -14.85 -2.45
N ALA A 65 4.14 -14.12 -3.08
CA ALA A 65 5.57 -14.42 -2.99
C ALA A 65 6.10 -14.32 -1.56
N ILE A 66 5.71 -13.29 -0.80
CA ILE A 66 6.06 -13.13 0.62
C ILE A 66 5.54 -14.32 1.44
N GLY A 67 4.26 -14.66 1.26
CA GLY A 67 3.64 -15.77 1.99
C GLY A 67 4.27 -17.12 1.66
N ILE A 68 4.59 -17.38 0.39
CA ILE A 68 5.26 -18.61 -0.05
C ILE A 68 6.63 -18.74 0.61
N GLU A 69 7.42 -17.66 0.66
CA GLU A 69 8.72 -17.68 1.33
C GLU A 69 8.60 -17.86 2.85
N ALA A 70 7.56 -17.32 3.48
CA ALA A 70 7.28 -17.59 4.89
C ALA A 70 6.93 -19.08 5.11
N ALA A 71 6.03 -19.65 4.31
CA ALA A 71 5.64 -21.05 4.42
C ALA A 71 6.81 -22.01 4.17
N ARG A 72 7.70 -21.72 3.22
CA ARG A 72 8.91 -22.54 2.97
C ARG A 72 9.81 -22.65 4.20
N ARG A 73 9.82 -21.66 5.09
CA ARG A 73 10.67 -21.64 6.28
C ARG A 73 10.02 -22.31 7.49
N THR A 74 8.69 -22.32 7.57
CA THR A 74 7.98 -22.64 8.82
C THR A 74 6.97 -23.79 8.68
N ALA A 75 6.46 -24.05 7.48
CA ALA A 75 5.49 -25.12 7.26
C ALA A 75 6.21 -26.47 7.15
N ASP A 76 5.97 -27.31 8.14
CA ASP A 76 6.48 -28.68 8.24
C ASP A 76 5.47 -29.73 7.72
N HIS A 77 4.23 -29.34 7.43
CA HIS A 77 3.17 -30.21 6.93
C HIS A 77 2.29 -29.46 5.91
N PRO A 78 1.66 -30.15 4.93
CA PRO A 78 0.81 -29.50 3.91
C PRO A 78 -0.32 -28.66 4.53
N SER A 79 -0.95 -29.14 5.61
CA SER A 79 -2.01 -28.42 6.31
C SER A 79 -1.57 -27.08 6.93
N LYS A 80 -0.26 -26.85 7.11
CA LYS A 80 0.27 -25.60 7.67
C LYS A 80 0.71 -24.58 6.62
N ILE A 81 0.81 -24.96 5.33
CA ILE A 81 1.27 -24.04 4.27
C ILE A 81 0.34 -22.83 4.14
N VAL A 82 -0.95 -23.06 3.89
CA VAL A 82 -1.92 -21.98 3.68
C VAL A 82 -2.07 -21.07 4.92
N PRO A 83 -2.18 -21.61 6.16
CA PRO A 83 -2.13 -20.79 7.37
C PRO A 83 -0.87 -19.93 7.48
N ALA A 84 0.31 -20.47 7.17
CA ALA A 84 1.57 -19.71 7.23
C ALA A 84 1.61 -18.57 6.20
N ILE A 85 1.09 -18.81 4.98
CA ILE A 85 0.93 -17.78 3.95
C ILE A 85 0.02 -16.67 4.47
N ASN A 86 -1.18 -17.01 4.93
CA ASN A 86 -2.17 -16.04 5.40
C ASN A 86 -1.67 -15.22 6.61
N ALA A 87 -0.97 -15.86 7.54
CA ALA A 87 -0.37 -15.16 8.69
C ALA A 87 0.70 -14.14 8.25
N ALA A 88 1.53 -14.48 7.26
CA ALA A 88 2.59 -13.59 6.77
C ALA A 88 2.05 -12.40 5.96
N VAL A 89 0.94 -12.58 5.23
CA VAL A 89 0.40 -11.54 4.34
C VAL A 89 -0.73 -10.72 4.96
N GLY A 90 -1.36 -11.20 6.04
CA GLY A 90 -2.63 -10.66 6.56
C GLY A 90 -2.61 -9.17 6.92
N GLU A 91 -1.51 -8.68 7.49
CA GLU A 91 -1.35 -7.25 7.81
C GLU A 91 -1.21 -6.40 6.53
N PHE A 92 -0.25 -6.76 5.66
CA PHE A 92 -0.05 -6.08 4.37
C PHE A 92 -1.31 -6.05 3.52
N TRP A 93 -2.05 -7.16 3.52
CA TRP A 93 -3.32 -7.32 2.84
C TRP A 93 -4.37 -6.32 3.32
N SER A 94 -4.56 -6.27 4.64
CA SER A 94 -5.55 -5.39 5.27
C SER A 94 -5.21 -3.93 5.00
N HIS A 95 -3.94 -3.56 5.15
CA HIS A 95 -3.45 -2.21 4.85
C HIS A 95 -3.76 -1.79 3.41
N ARG A 96 -3.42 -2.61 2.41
CA ARG A 96 -3.69 -2.26 1.01
C ARG A 96 -5.17 -2.16 0.69
N ARG A 97 -6.00 -3.03 1.28
CA ARG A 97 -7.46 -2.94 1.10
C ARG A 97 -8.03 -1.67 1.70
N ASP A 98 -7.53 -1.24 2.85
CA ASP A 98 -7.97 -0.02 3.48
C ASP A 98 -7.51 1.22 2.71
N GLU A 99 -6.29 1.21 2.17
CA GLU A 99 -5.81 2.24 1.24
C GLU A 99 -6.67 2.31 -0.03
N LEU A 100 -6.98 1.17 -0.65
CA LEU A 100 -7.83 1.13 -1.84
C LEU A 100 -9.25 1.62 -1.54
N ARG A 101 -9.83 1.24 -0.39
CA ARG A 101 -11.11 1.76 0.10
C ARG A 101 -11.06 3.27 0.30
N MET A 102 -9.97 3.78 0.86
CA MET A 102 -9.77 5.20 1.09
C MET A 102 -9.65 5.97 -0.23
N CYS A 103 -8.80 5.51 -1.16
CA CYS A 103 -8.66 6.09 -2.50
C CYS A 103 -9.97 6.02 -3.28
N THR A 104 -10.73 4.94 -3.13
CA THR A 104 -12.06 4.81 -3.76
C THR A 104 -13.06 5.80 -3.15
N ARG A 105 -13.05 6.00 -1.82
CA ARG A 105 -13.91 6.99 -1.15
C ARG A 105 -13.56 8.41 -1.61
N LEU A 106 -12.28 8.78 -1.58
CA LEU A 106 -11.79 10.07 -2.06
C LEU A 106 -12.04 10.28 -3.57
N GLY A 107 -11.86 9.22 -4.37
CA GLY A 107 -12.16 9.22 -5.81
C GLY A 107 -13.66 9.32 -6.11
N ALA A 108 -14.52 8.69 -5.30
CA ALA A 108 -15.98 8.81 -5.39
C ALA A 108 -16.45 10.23 -5.08
N PHE A 109 -15.82 10.92 -4.11
CA PHE A 109 -16.01 12.36 -3.92
C PHE A 109 -15.65 13.15 -5.19
N THR A 110 -14.58 12.79 -5.91
CA THR A 110 -14.23 13.46 -7.18
C THR A 110 -15.07 13.05 -8.40
N LYS A 111 -15.83 11.94 -8.32
CA LYS A 111 -16.64 11.41 -9.43
C LYS A 111 -18.10 11.88 -9.34
N ALA A 112 -18.65 12.00 -8.13
CA ALA A 112 -19.95 12.62 -7.88
C ALA A 112 -19.99 14.08 -8.40
N ASP A 113 -18.87 14.80 -8.34
CA ASP A 113 -18.72 16.15 -8.92
C ASP A 113 -18.73 16.19 -10.46
N THR A 114 -18.61 15.05 -11.16
CA THR A 114 -18.55 15.01 -12.63
C THR A 114 -19.86 14.65 -13.32
N VAL A 115 -20.89 14.20 -12.60
CA VAL A 115 -22.19 13.84 -13.21
C VAL A 115 -23.24 14.96 -13.03
N GLY A 116 -22.90 16.05 -12.31
CA GLY A 116 -23.79 17.19 -12.07
C GLY A 116 -23.36 18.51 -12.74
N MET A 117 -22.46 18.50 -13.72
CA MET A 117 -21.99 19.74 -14.38
C MET A 117 -22.87 20.12 -15.59
N GLY A 118 -24.18 20.07 -15.38
CA GLY A 118 -25.20 20.61 -16.27
C GLY A 118 -26.25 21.29 -15.41
N ASP A 119 -26.04 22.58 -15.16
CA ASP A 119 -26.99 23.51 -14.53
C ASP A 119 -27.58 23.08 -13.18
N SER A 120 -26.84 23.32 -12.10
CA SER A 120 -27.42 23.51 -10.77
C SER A 120 -26.58 24.49 -9.97
N ILE A 121 -26.96 25.76 -10.06
CA ILE A 121 -26.59 26.81 -9.12
C ILE A 121 -27.14 26.37 -7.75
N GLY A 122 -26.27 25.90 -6.86
CA GLY A 122 -26.57 25.53 -5.47
C GLY A 122 -26.67 24.03 -5.21
N SER A 123 -25.53 23.32 -5.12
CA SER A 123 -25.51 22.01 -4.47
C SER A 123 -24.95 22.13 -3.04
N THR A 124 -25.84 21.87 -2.10
CA THR A 124 -25.67 21.77 -0.65
C THR A 124 -25.18 20.39 -0.22
N ASP A 125 -24.33 19.71 -0.99
CA ASP A 125 -23.84 18.38 -0.62
C ASP A 125 -22.47 18.47 0.07
N GLY A 126 -22.52 18.96 1.31
CA GLY A 126 -21.43 18.75 2.28
C GLY A 126 -21.31 17.28 2.69
N ILE A 127 -20.19 16.92 3.33
CA ILE A 127 -20.08 15.60 3.99
C ILE A 127 -21.15 15.49 5.07
N HIS A 128 -21.82 14.34 5.18
CA HIS A 128 -22.84 14.16 6.21
C HIS A 128 -22.25 14.42 7.60
N PRO A 129 -22.91 15.19 8.49
CA PRO A 129 -22.35 15.59 9.80
C PRO A 129 -21.76 14.45 10.64
N SER A 130 -22.33 13.24 10.55
CA SER A 130 -21.84 12.05 11.26
C SER A 130 -20.47 11.54 10.77
N GLU A 131 -20.07 11.88 9.55
CA GLU A 131 -18.84 11.40 8.90
C GLU A 131 -17.71 12.44 8.93
N VAL A 132 -18.02 13.67 9.34
CA VAL A 132 -17.08 14.79 9.41
C VAL A 132 -15.88 14.46 10.29
N ALA A 133 -16.12 13.86 11.46
CA ALA A 133 -15.06 13.55 12.43
C ALA A 133 -14.07 12.51 11.90
N GLU A 134 -14.56 11.41 11.32
CA GLU A 134 -13.72 10.36 10.73
C GLU A 134 -12.93 10.92 9.54
N THR A 135 -13.59 11.71 8.68
CA THR A 135 -12.95 12.28 7.50
C THR A 135 -11.85 13.28 7.87
N ASN A 136 -12.10 14.18 8.84
CA ASN A 136 -11.08 15.12 9.31
C ASN A 136 -9.89 14.39 9.95
N ARG A 137 -10.12 13.30 10.70
CA ARG A 137 -9.06 12.46 11.26
C ARG A 137 -8.18 11.86 10.15
N LEU A 138 -8.79 11.37 9.07
CA LEU A 138 -8.06 10.83 7.92
C LEU A 138 -7.28 11.93 7.17
N MET A 139 -7.89 13.10 6.96
CA MET A 139 -7.21 14.22 6.31
C MET A 139 -6.02 14.75 7.11
N ARG A 140 -6.07 14.69 8.46
CA ARG A 140 -4.91 14.95 9.33
C ARG A 140 -3.82 13.91 9.15
N LYS A 141 -4.17 12.61 9.18
CA LYS A 141 -3.22 11.50 8.99
C LYS A 141 -2.46 11.58 7.67
N LEU A 142 -3.11 12.06 6.60
CA LEU A 142 -2.53 12.21 5.27
C LEU A 142 -1.85 13.56 5.02
N GLY A 143 -1.83 14.47 6.00
CA GLY A 143 -1.24 15.81 5.84
C GLY A 143 -1.97 16.70 4.82
N LEU A 144 -3.25 16.43 4.55
CA LEU A 144 -4.04 17.23 3.62
C LEU A 144 -4.45 18.56 4.26
N LYS A 145 -4.61 19.61 3.45
CA LYS A 145 -5.03 20.95 3.90
C LYS A 145 -6.54 21.11 4.00
N GLN A 146 -7.31 20.29 3.31
CA GLN A 146 -8.76 20.37 3.33
C GLN A 146 -9.32 19.82 4.65
N ARG A 147 -10.41 20.42 5.14
CA ARG A 147 -11.17 19.99 6.31
C ARG A 147 -12.66 20.22 6.06
N TYR A 148 -13.49 19.62 6.90
CA TYR A 148 -14.93 19.81 6.91
C TYR A 148 -15.39 20.36 8.25
N ARG A 149 -16.33 21.28 8.23
CA ARG A 149 -17.03 21.79 9.41
C ARG A 149 -18.07 20.76 9.88
N PRO A 150 -18.56 20.86 11.14
CA PRO A 150 -19.60 19.98 11.66
C PRO A 150 -20.89 19.97 10.84
N ASP A 151 -21.18 21.04 10.10
CA ASP A 151 -22.31 21.17 9.17
C ASP A 151 -22.06 20.48 7.82
N GLY A 152 -20.89 19.86 7.63
CA GLY A 152 -20.49 19.20 6.38
C GLY A 152 -19.80 20.11 5.37
N ALA A 153 -19.71 21.42 5.62
CA ALA A 153 -19.13 22.36 4.68
C ALA A 153 -17.59 22.26 4.64
N GLY A 154 -17.04 22.12 3.43
CA GLY A 154 -15.59 22.06 3.22
C GLY A 154 -14.92 23.42 3.42
N TYR A 155 -13.70 23.42 3.97
CA TYR A 155 -12.81 24.58 4.03
C TYR A 155 -11.34 24.15 3.93
N GLN A 156 -10.44 25.09 3.63
CA GLN A 156 -9.01 24.83 3.59
C GLN A 156 -8.35 25.42 4.84
N LEU A 157 -7.52 24.63 5.51
CA LEU A 157 -6.62 25.09 6.56
C LEU A 157 -5.49 25.90 5.93
N GLU A 158 -5.46 27.19 6.26
CA GLU A 158 -4.30 28.03 6.01
C GLU A 158 -3.15 27.64 6.93
N ARG A 159 -1.91 27.89 6.48
CA ARG A 159 -0.71 27.50 7.20
C ARG A 159 -0.63 28.28 8.53
N GLY A 160 -0.62 27.56 9.66
CA GLY A 160 -0.52 28.14 11.00
C GLY A 160 -1.83 28.62 11.61
N GLN A 161 -2.97 28.49 10.90
CA GLN A 161 -4.28 28.75 11.48
C GLN A 161 -4.75 27.53 12.31
N PRO A 162 -5.29 27.73 13.52
CA PRO A 162 -5.89 26.66 14.29
C PRO A 162 -7.11 26.09 13.55
N ASP A 163 -7.28 24.76 13.64
CA ASP A 163 -8.42 24.05 13.04
C ASP A 163 -9.73 24.46 13.75
N PRO A 164 -10.64 25.19 13.07
CA PRO A 164 -11.87 25.69 13.67
C PRO A 164 -12.89 24.59 14.00
N ALA A 165 -12.67 23.35 13.56
CA ALA A 165 -13.52 22.20 13.88
C ALA A 165 -13.04 21.47 15.16
N GLY A 166 -12.56 22.20 16.17
CA GLY A 166 -11.99 21.68 17.43
C GLY A 166 -12.79 20.51 18.04
N ASP A 167 -12.20 19.55 18.76
CA ASP A 167 -10.92 19.52 19.47
C ASP A 167 -10.03 18.35 19.00
N ALA A 168 -8.73 18.47 19.28
CA ALA A 168 -7.82 17.33 19.35
C ALA A 168 -8.43 16.26 20.28
N GLN A 169 -8.66 15.04 19.77
CA GLN A 169 -9.00 13.93 20.66
C GLN A 169 -7.83 13.68 21.62
N PRO A 170 -8.05 13.18 22.85
CA PRO A 170 -6.96 12.80 23.75
C PRO A 170 -6.04 11.79 23.03
N GLY A 171 -4.84 12.24 22.65
CA GLY A 171 -3.88 11.45 21.85
C GLY A 171 -3.51 12.07 20.49
N ASP A 172 -4.23 13.08 20.01
CA ASP A 172 -3.85 13.85 18.83
C ASP A 172 -2.74 14.83 19.23
N ALA A 173 -1.49 14.48 18.92
CA ALA A 173 -0.39 15.42 19.04
C ALA A 173 -0.71 16.65 18.17
N PRO A 174 -0.52 17.88 18.68
CA PRO A 174 -0.58 19.05 17.83
C PRO A 174 0.38 18.83 16.66
N MET A 175 -0.06 19.22 15.45
CA MET A 175 0.85 19.30 14.30
C MET A 175 2.13 19.97 14.79
N PRO A 176 3.30 19.30 14.72
CA PRO A 176 4.53 19.91 15.19
C PRO A 176 4.69 21.24 14.44
N ALA A 177 4.70 22.35 15.20
CA ALA A 177 5.02 23.64 14.64
C ALA A 177 6.44 23.52 14.10
N ASP A 178 6.59 23.54 12.76
CA ASP A 178 7.83 23.29 12.00
C ASP A 178 8.99 22.95 12.95
N THR A 179 9.00 21.72 13.49
CA THR A 179 10.29 21.12 13.74
C THR A 179 10.81 21.08 12.33
N ALA A 180 11.75 21.97 12.04
CA ALA A 180 12.43 21.98 10.77
C ALA A 180 12.96 20.56 10.61
N VAL A 181 12.18 19.71 9.94
CA VAL A 181 12.72 18.70 9.07
C VAL A 181 13.52 19.58 8.15
N GLN A 182 14.80 19.75 8.49
CA GLN A 182 15.79 20.30 7.59
C GLN A 182 15.61 19.42 6.36
N ARG A 183 14.80 19.89 5.42
CA ARG A 183 14.86 19.42 4.05
C ARG A 183 16.31 19.66 3.74
N HIS A 184 17.06 18.57 3.64
CA HIS A 184 18.44 18.62 3.26
C HIS A 184 18.39 19.10 1.81
N GLU A 185 18.30 20.42 1.61
CA GLU A 185 18.45 21.12 0.34
C GLU A 185 19.94 21.11 -0.05
N GLY A 186 20.60 19.99 0.20
CA GLY A 186 21.85 19.68 -0.46
C GLY A 186 21.53 19.19 -1.86
N PRO A 187 22.44 19.38 -2.84
CA PRO A 187 22.31 18.70 -4.13
C PRO A 187 22.06 17.22 -3.87
N ALA A 188 21.14 16.61 -4.62
CA ALA A 188 20.81 15.20 -4.50
C ALA A 188 22.11 14.37 -4.62
N ARG A 189 22.75 14.08 -3.49
CA ARG A 189 23.98 13.31 -3.48
C ARG A 189 23.61 11.89 -3.85
N ASN A 190 24.41 11.26 -4.69
CA ASN A 190 24.18 9.86 -5.01
C ASN A 190 24.16 9.04 -3.72
N PRO A 191 23.18 8.14 -3.53
CA PRO A 191 23.10 7.31 -2.35
C PRO A 191 24.38 6.49 -2.19
N THR A 192 24.92 6.46 -0.98
CA THR A 192 26.10 5.69 -0.60
C THR A 192 25.72 4.28 -0.15
N VAL A 193 26.69 3.38 -0.05
CA VAL A 193 26.48 2.03 0.49
C VAL A 193 25.86 2.08 1.89
N ASN A 194 26.26 3.04 2.72
CA ASN A 194 25.72 3.19 4.07
C ASN A 194 24.25 3.65 4.09
N ASP A 195 23.82 4.43 3.10
CA ASP A 195 22.41 4.84 3.00
C ASP A 195 21.51 3.63 2.71
N TYR A 196 21.97 2.65 1.92
CA TYR A 196 21.24 1.39 1.68
C TYR A 196 21.27 0.45 2.89
N VAL A 197 22.40 0.38 3.59
CA VAL A 197 22.49 -0.43 4.83
C VAL A 197 21.55 0.11 5.91
N ALA A 198 21.39 1.43 6.02
CA ALA A 198 20.42 2.05 6.93
C ALA A 198 18.96 1.67 6.60
N LEU A 199 18.68 1.26 5.37
CA LEU A 199 17.37 0.75 4.92
C LEU A 199 17.24 -0.78 5.05
N GLY A 200 18.22 -1.46 5.67
CA GLY A 200 18.21 -2.91 5.89
C GLY A 200 18.70 -3.75 4.72
N VAL A 201 19.27 -3.13 3.68
CA VAL A 201 19.93 -3.85 2.58
C VAL A 201 21.27 -4.38 3.07
N ASP A 202 21.62 -5.62 2.74
CA ASP A 202 22.95 -6.15 3.06
C ASP A 202 24.06 -5.36 2.32
N ARG A 203 25.25 -5.35 2.91
CA ARG A 203 26.34 -4.49 2.45
C ARG A 203 26.86 -4.85 1.06
N GLU A 204 26.78 -6.12 0.67
CA GLU A 204 27.25 -6.61 -0.62
C GLU A 204 26.30 -6.19 -1.74
N THR A 205 25.00 -6.37 -1.53
CA THR A 205 23.94 -5.88 -2.43
C THR A 205 23.96 -4.36 -2.55
N ALA A 206 24.16 -3.65 -1.43
CA ALA A 206 24.29 -2.20 -1.41
C ALA A 206 25.51 -1.71 -2.23
N ALA A 207 26.65 -2.40 -2.13
CA ALA A 207 27.85 -2.09 -2.91
C ALA A 207 27.62 -2.26 -4.42
N ARG A 208 26.89 -3.31 -4.82
CA ARG A 208 26.55 -3.56 -6.22
C ARG A 208 25.69 -2.44 -6.81
N PHE A 209 24.65 -2.00 -6.10
CA PHE A 209 23.77 -0.92 -6.57
C PHE A 209 24.49 0.42 -6.74
N VAL A 210 25.41 0.74 -5.83
CA VAL A 210 26.23 1.95 -5.96
C VAL A 210 27.14 1.86 -7.18
N ALA A 211 27.79 0.70 -7.40
CA ALA A 211 28.69 0.48 -8.53
C ALA A 211 27.97 0.55 -9.90
N GLU A 212 26.82 -0.12 -10.04
CA GLU A 212 26.00 -0.10 -11.28
C GLU A 212 25.57 1.32 -11.66
N ARG A 213 25.20 2.13 -10.65
CA ARG A 213 24.73 3.49 -10.86
C ARG A 213 25.86 4.45 -11.24
N THR A 214 27.06 4.27 -10.69
CA THR A 214 28.25 5.01 -11.14
C THR A 214 28.70 4.61 -12.55
N GLY A 215 28.46 3.37 -12.97
CA GLY A 215 28.75 2.90 -14.34
C GLY A 215 27.80 3.45 -15.40
N GLN A 216 26.52 3.66 -15.07
CA GLN A 216 25.51 4.17 -16.03
C GLN A 216 25.66 5.66 -16.39
N HIS A 217 26.30 6.46 -15.54
CA HIS A 217 26.49 7.89 -15.81
C HIS A 217 27.73 8.22 -16.67
N GLY A 218 28.56 7.23 -17.03
CA GLY A 218 29.76 7.43 -17.86
C GLY A 218 29.58 7.20 -19.36
N ALA A 219 28.39 6.79 -19.84
CA ALA A 219 28.22 6.31 -21.22
C ALA A 219 27.47 7.27 -22.18
N LYS A 220 27.26 8.53 -21.81
CA LYS A 220 26.60 9.53 -22.68
C LYS A 220 27.32 10.88 -22.65
N HIS A 221 28.33 11.04 -23.49
CA HIS A 221 28.55 12.19 -24.39
C HIS A 221 29.94 12.05 -25.02
N ASP A 222 29.98 11.62 -26.28
CA ASP A 222 30.85 12.13 -27.34
C ASP A 222 30.42 11.47 -28.66
N GLY A 223 29.72 12.27 -29.47
CA GLY A 223 29.11 11.90 -30.74
C GLY A 223 28.19 13.00 -31.24
#